data_AF-A0A8H2VPF7-F1
#
_entry.id   AF-A0A8H2VPF7-F1
#
_cell.length_a   1.000
_cell.length_b   1.000
_cell.length_c   1.000
_cell.angle_alpha   90.00
_cell.angle_beta   90.00
_cell.angle_gamma   90.00
#
_symmetry.space_group_name_H-M   'P 1'
#
loop_
_entity.id
_entity.type
_entity.pdbx_description
1 polymer ?
#
loop_
_entity_poly.entity_id
_entity_poly.type
_entity_poly.pdbx_seq_one_letter_code
_entity_poly.pdbx_strand_id
1 'polypeptide(L)'
;MPLPSTPLTIHGGCSCKTLRYKLEIPEASERPLHPYCWKAKTASRSSSPSESDYDSGDEYRDNKSGEEVRLPMIAIDLCNDCRRATGSILPTWICCPMEYIWVCVSDGDSDQLQDVKDSEVGGHGDISEESDDKSRRASEENPRQETWVKATSVFLPFSLSSPTSPQPPSTLGTHRSSSSSTRYWCNKCGTPLAYRAHPMPAEWPEMLDILLGTIDREDLDMEDPDTGRYVMVPERVVWNDCAVNWTRGLLGGECRHLPVHTRTNVGLRRRFI
;
A
#
# COMPACT_ATOMS: atom_id res chain seq x y z
N MET A 1 -13.74 -8.52 -2.71
CA MET A 1 -14.50 -8.59 -1.46
C MET A 1 -13.89 -7.60 -0.50
N PRO A 2 -14.68 -6.97 0.38
CA PRO A 2 -14.11 -6.09 1.40
C PRO A 2 -13.20 -6.89 2.34
N LEU A 3 -12.25 -6.19 2.95
CA LEU A 3 -11.47 -6.70 4.07
C LEU A 3 -12.40 -7.20 5.19
N PRO A 4 -11.97 -8.17 6.02
CA PRO A 4 -12.75 -8.70 7.14
C PRO A 4 -13.35 -7.60 8.01
N SER A 5 -14.53 -7.86 8.60
CA SER A 5 -15.20 -6.87 9.45
C SER A 5 -14.47 -6.63 10.76
N THR A 6 -13.72 -7.62 11.26
CA THR A 6 -12.92 -7.52 12.48
C THR A 6 -11.66 -6.67 12.29
N PRO A 7 -11.08 -6.14 13.38
CA PRO A 7 -9.77 -5.49 13.33
C PRO A 7 -8.69 -6.40 12.73
N LEU A 8 -7.74 -5.82 12.01
CA LEU A 8 -6.69 -6.52 11.29
C LEU A 8 -5.38 -5.74 11.40
N THR A 9 -4.28 -6.43 11.70
CA THR A 9 -2.93 -5.84 11.65
C THR A 9 -2.10 -6.54 10.60
N ILE A 10 -1.51 -5.77 9.69
CA ILE A 10 -0.69 -6.28 8.58
C ILE A 10 0.65 -5.57 8.54
N HIS A 11 1.67 -6.24 8.04
CA HIS A 11 3.06 -5.84 8.11
C HIS A 11 3.69 -5.82 6.73
N GLY A 12 4.74 -5.03 6.59
CA GLY A 12 5.49 -4.99 5.35
C GLY A 12 6.69 -4.07 5.44
N GLY A 13 7.31 -3.83 4.29
CA GLY A 13 8.44 -2.92 4.22
C GLY A 13 9.26 -3.08 2.95
N CYS A 14 10.46 -2.51 2.99
CA CYS A 14 11.40 -2.65 1.89
C CYS A 14 12.17 -3.97 1.96
N SER A 15 12.75 -4.39 0.83
CA SER A 15 13.45 -5.66 0.72
C SER A 15 14.69 -5.77 1.63
N CYS A 16 15.38 -4.66 1.90
CA CYS A 16 16.51 -4.63 2.83
C CYS A 16 16.13 -4.45 4.30
N LYS A 17 14.83 -4.42 4.63
CA LYS A 17 14.27 -4.27 5.99
C LYS A 17 14.64 -2.98 6.73
N THR A 18 15.34 -2.04 6.09
CA THR A 18 15.63 -0.70 6.65
C THR A 18 14.36 0.11 6.92
N LEU A 19 13.31 -0.10 6.14
CA LEU A 19 11.99 0.51 6.34
C LEU A 19 10.98 -0.61 6.54
N ARG A 20 10.29 -0.56 7.68
CA ARG A 20 9.19 -1.46 8.04
C ARG A 20 7.96 -0.64 8.33
N TYR A 21 6.80 -1.20 8.02
CA TYR A 21 5.52 -0.61 8.36
C TYR A 21 4.58 -1.67 8.95
N LYS A 22 3.58 -1.20 9.67
CA LYS A 22 2.37 -1.96 9.99
C LYS A 22 1.13 -1.12 9.75
N LEU A 23 0.05 -1.74 9.30
CA LEU A 23 -1.26 -1.11 9.20
C LEU A 23 -2.15 -1.73 10.29
N GLU A 24 -2.64 -0.90 11.20
CA GLU A 24 -3.60 -1.27 12.23
C GLU A 24 -4.99 -0.84 11.75
N ILE A 25 -5.69 -1.76 11.10
CA ILE A 25 -7.00 -1.54 10.50
C ILE A 25 -8.06 -1.79 11.57
N PRO A 26 -8.91 -0.80 11.90
CA PRO A 26 -9.93 -0.94 12.94
C PRO A 26 -11.09 -1.83 12.48
N GLU A 27 -12.07 -2.04 13.35
CA GLU A 27 -13.31 -2.72 13.00
C GLU A 27 -14.05 -1.98 11.87
N ALA A 28 -14.76 -2.70 11.00
CA ALA A 28 -15.42 -2.13 9.82
C ALA A 28 -16.36 -0.96 10.15
N SER A 29 -17.06 -0.98 11.27
CA SER A 29 -17.97 0.10 11.69
C SER A 29 -17.25 1.45 11.89
N GLU A 30 -15.98 1.43 12.28
CA GLU A 30 -15.14 2.60 12.57
C GLU A 30 -14.38 3.10 11.32
N ARG A 31 -14.35 2.31 10.25
CA ARG A 31 -13.67 2.64 9.01
C ARG A 31 -14.41 3.74 8.24
N PRO A 32 -13.72 4.75 7.68
CA PRO A 32 -14.33 5.74 6.80
C PRO A 32 -15.02 5.09 5.59
N LEU A 33 -16.09 5.72 5.13
CA LEU A 33 -16.78 5.27 3.93
C LEU A 33 -15.89 5.39 2.70
N HIS A 34 -16.09 4.44 1.79
CA HIS A 34 -15.40 4.42 0.53
C HIS A 34 -15.80 5.64 -0.33
N PRO A 35 -14.82 6.32 -0.94
CA PRO A 35 -14.99 7.35 -1.97
C PRO A 35 -16.15 7.18 -2.96
N TYR A 36 -16.24 5.99 -3.55
CA TYR A 36 -17.19 5.66 -4.60
C TYR A 36 -18.59 5.31 -4.06
N CYS A 37 -18.75 5.14 -2.75
CA CYS A 37 -20.05 4.93 -2.10
C CYS A 37 -20.78 6.24 -1.75
N TRP A 38 -20.12 7.40 -1.90
CA TRP A 38 -20.63 8.69 -1.43
C TRP A 38 -21.97 9.12 -2.05
N LYS A 39 -22.27 8.71 -3.30
CA LYS A 39 -23.53 9.09 -3.98
C LYS A 39 -24.79 8.50 -3.34
N ALA A 40 -24.68 7.55 -2.41
CA ALA A 40 -25.85 7.00 -1.71
C ALA A 40 -26.47 7.96 -0.67
N LYS A 41 -25.73 8.97 -0.16
CA LYS A 41 -26.24 9.87 0.90
C LYS A 41 -26.96 11.13 0.40
N THR A 42 -26.75 11.58 -0.83
CA THR A 42 -27.43 12.77 -1.35
C THR A 42 -28.83 12.49 -1.92
N ALA A 43 -29.20 11.21 -2.11
CA ALA A 43 -30.53 10.84 -2.61
C ALA A 43 -31.62 10.82 -1.53
N SER A 44 -31.29 10.96 -0.24
CA SER A 44 -32.26 10.88 0.87
C SER A 44 -32.74 12.23 1.41
N ARG A 45 -32.26 13.36 0.87
CA ARG A 45 -32.79 14.70 1.19
C ARG A 45 -33.31 15.40 -0.08
N SER A 46 -34.63 15.28 -0.31
CA SER A 46 -35.52 16.20 -1.05
C SER A 46 -35.00 16.73 -2.40
N SER A 47 -35.57 16.45 -3.57
CA SER A 47 -36.98 16.53 -3.99
C SER A 47 -37.11 15.84 -5.35
N SER A 48 -38.33 15.46 -5.74
CA SER A 48 -38.70 14.75 -6.97
C SER A 48 -37.83 15.09 -8.20
N PRO A 49 -37.32 14.08 -8.94
CA PRO A 49 -36.48 14.35 -10.11
C PRO A 49 -37.34 14.89 -11.26
N SER A 50 -36.97 16.06 -11.79
CA SER A 50 -37.44 16.54 -13.08
C SER A 50 -36.77 15.74 -14.20
N GLU A 51 -37.55 15.27 -15.17
CA GLU A 51 -37.13 14.37 -16.27
C GLU A 51 -36.09 14.95 -17.26
N SER A 52 -35.52 16.14 -17.03
CA SER A 52 -34.64 16.82 -17.97
C SER A 52 -33.14 16.77 -17.64
N ASP A 53 -32.72 16.12 -16.56
CA ASP A 53 -31.28 15.97 -16.20
C ASP A 53 -30.67 14.67 -16.76
N TYR A 54 -31.02 14.32 -18.01
CA TYR A 54 -30.32 13.32 -18.81
C TYR A 54 -28.96 13.88 -19.28
N ASP A 55 -28.04 14.08 -18.35
CA ASP A 55 -26.61 14.25 -18.66
C ASP A 55 -25.85 12.99 -18.21
N SER A 56 -25.76 12.02 -19.14
CA SER A 56 -24.75 10.96 -19.23
C SER A 56 -24.32 10.23 -17.94
N GLY A 57 -25.24 10.01 -16.99
CA GLY A 57 -24.97 9.52 -15.64
C GLY A 57 -24.93 7.99 -15.42
N ASP A 58 -24.56 7.19 -16.42
CA ASP A 58 -24.80 5.73 -16.39
C ASP A 58 -23.60 4.82 -15.97
N GLU A 59 -22.45 5.34 -15.51
CA GLU A 59 -21.24 4.49 -15.31
C GLU A 59 -20.59 4.50 -13.89
N TYR A 60 -21.35 4.71 -12.81
CA TYR A 60 -20.85 4.47 -11.44
C TYR A 60 -21.82 3.62 -10.61
N ARG A 61 -22.33 2.53 -11.18
CA ARG A 61 -23.04 1.48 -10.42
C ARG A 61 -22.02 0.57 -9.72
N ASP A 62 -21.28 1.10 -8.74
CA ASP A 62 -20.41 0.30 -7.83
C ASP A 62 -21.26 -0.58 -6.89
N ASN A 63 -22.48 -0.16 -6.58
CA ASN A 63 -23.37 -0.87 -5.67
C ASN A 63 -24.71 -1.22 -6.31
N LYS A 64 -24.79 -2.34 -7.04
CA LYS A 64 -26.10 -3.01 -7.22
C LYS A 64 -26.62 -3.61 -5.90
N SER A 65 -25.73 -3.84 -4.92
CA SER A 65 -26.04 -4.44 -3.62
C SER A 65 -26.45 -3.45 -2.52
N GLY A 66 -26.18 -2.15 -2.68
CA GLY A 66 -26.41 -1.15 -1.62
C GLY A 66 -25.45 -1.26 -0.42
N GLU A 67 -24.36 -2.01 -0.54
CA GLU A 67 -23.45 -2.30 0.56
C GLU A 67 -22.54 -1.11 0.90
N GLU A 68 -22.40 -0.76 2.19
CA GLU A 68 -21.49 0.30 2.62
C GLU A 68 -20.04 -0.17 2.54
N VAL A 69 -19.38 0.09 1.41
CA VAL A 69 -17.94 -0.20 1.27
C VAL A 69 -17.14 0.82 2.07
N ARG A 70 -16.06 0.38 2.71
CA ARG A 70 -15.25 1.17 3.65
C ARG A 70 -13.75 1.00 3.38
N LEU A 71 -12.95 1.96 3.83
CA LEU A 71 -11.49 1.93 3.70
C LEU A 71 -10.83 1.06 4.78
N PRO A 72 -9.65 0.45 4.53
CA PRO A 72 -8.88 0.47 3.29
C PRO A 72 -9.52 -0.31 2.15
N MET A 73 -9.14 0.01 0.92
CA MET A 73 -9.49 -0.76 -0.28
C MET A 73 -8.24 -1.39 -0.91
N ILE A 74 -8.40 -2.56 -1.53
CA ILE A 74 -7.34 -3.17 -2.35
C ILE A 74 -7.71 -3.05 -3.82
N ALA A 75 -6.88 -2.39 -4.60
CA ALA A 75 -7.19 -2.06 -5.99
C ALA A 75 -6.04 -2.40 -6.94
N ILE A 76 -6.40 -2.95 -8.10
CA ILE A 76 -5.50 -3.03 -9.25
C ILE A 76 -5.55 -1.70 -9.99
N ASP A 77 -4.39 -1.06 -10.16
CA ASP A 77 -4.24 0.22 -10.83
C ASP A 77 -3.76 0.01 -12.28
N LEU A 78 -4.55 0.51 -13.23
CA LEU A 78 -4.25 0.42 -14.66
C LEU A 78 -3.69 1.71 -15.27
N CYS A 79 -3.25 2.69 -14.47
CA CYS A 79 -2.64 3.90 -14.97
C CYS A 79 -1.17 3.70 -15.38
N ASN A 80 -0.72 4.49 -16.36
CA ASN A 80 0.65 4.36 -16.87
C ASN A 80 1.72 4.84 -15.90
N ASP A 81 1.42 5.85 -15.09
CA ASP A 81 2.40 6.45 -14.19
C ASP A 81 2.73 5.50 -13.03
N CYS A 82 1.74 4.80 -12.48
CA CYS A 82 1.94 3.81 -11.42
C CYS A 82 2.65 2.56 -11.95
N ARG A 83 2.37 2.11 -13.18
CA ARG A 83 3.16 1.04 -13.82
C ARG A 83 4.63 1.43 -13.95
N ARG A 84 4.91 2.61 -14.50
CA ARG A 84 6.29 3.10 -14.68
C ARG A 84 7.02 3.29 -13.35
N ALA A 85 6.33 3.78 -12.32
CA ALA A 85 6.92 4.00 -11.02
C ALA A 85 7.26 2.72 -10.27
N THR A 86 6.45 1.67 -10.44
CA THR A 86 6.61 0.39 -9.71
C THR A 86 7.37 -0.65 -10.52
N GLY A 87 7.48 -0.48 -11.84
CA GLY A 87 7.96 -1.53 -12.74
C GLY A 87 6.98 -2.70 -12.91
N SER A 88 5.75 -2.59 -12.38
CA SER A 88 4.72 -3.64 -12.47
C SER A 88 3.72 -3.36 -13.58
N ILE A 89 3.24 -4.41 -14.26
CA ILE A 89 2.18 -4.31 -15.27
C ILE A 89 0.80 -4.10 -14.64
N LEU A 90 0.56 -4.72 -13.47
CA LEU A 90 -0.67 -4.62 -12.69
C LEU A 90 -0.30 -4.22 -11.26
N PRO A 91 0.16 -2.98 -11.04
CA PRO A 91 0.44 -2.50 -9.69
C PRO A 91 -0.84 -2.62 -8.88
N THR A 92 -0.71 -3.25 -7.72
CA THR A 92 -1.81 -3.47 -6.79
C THR A 92 -1.50 -2.72 -5.52
N TRP A 93 -2.46 -1.96 -5.04
CA TRP A 93 -2.31 -1.07 -3.89
C TRP A 93 -3.28 -1.46 -2.80
N ILE A 94 -2.88 -1.27 -1.54
CA ILE A 94 -3.82 -1.07 -0.44
C ILE A 94 -3.91 0.44 -0.16
N CYS A 95 -5.05 1.04 -0.49
CA CYS A 95 -5.30 2.46 -0.31
C CYS A 95 -5.83 2.70 1.10
N CYS A 96 -4.98 3.23 1.97
CA CYS A 96 -5.21 3.25 3.41
C CYS A 96 -5.17 4.67 3.99
N PRO A 97 -6.08 5.03 4.92
CA PRO A 97 -5.91 6.22 5.74
C PRO A 97 -4.56 6.21 6.44
N MET A 98 -3.83 7.33 6.38
CA MET A 98 -2.50 7.45 6.97
C MET A 98 -2.47 7.19 8.47
N GLU A 99 -3.58 7.47 9.16
CA GLU A 99 -3.72 7.25 10.60
C GLU A 99 -3.65 5.77 11.00
N TYR A 100 -3.89 4.84 10.08
CA TYR A 100 -3.78 3.40 10.36
C TYR A 100 -2.34 2.91 10.24
N ILE A 101 -1.43 3.72 9.71
CA ILE A 101 -0.11 3.27 9.28
C ILE A 101 0.94 3.74 10.26
N TRP A 102 1.76 2.79 10.71
CA TRP A 102 2.95 3.03 11.52
C TRP A 102 4.19 2.61 10.76
N VAL A 103 5.30 3.31 10.99
CA VAL A 103 6.57 3.12 10.30
C VAL A 103 7.68 2.99 11.33
N CYS A 104 8.58 2.05 11.09
CA CYS A 104 9.85 1.96 11.78
C CYS A 104 10.99 2.08 10.75
N VAL A 105 12.04 2.81 11.13
CA VAL A 105 13.26 2.95 10.34
C VAL A 105 14.40 2.37 11.17
N SER A 106 15.12 1.42 10.59
CA SER A 106 16.29 0.81 11.23
C SER A 106 17.57 1.26 10.53
N ASP A 107 18.58 1.64 11.31
CA ASP A 107 19.95 1.88 10.83
C ASP A 107 20.58 0.53 10.46
N GLY A 108 20.22 0.02 9.28
CA GLY A 108 20.46 -1.37 8.90
C GLY A 108 21.91 -1.71 8.57
N ASP A 109 22.84 -1.57 9.51
CA ASP A 109 24.28 -1.79 9.29
C ASP A 109 24.86 -3.02 10.03
N SER A 110 24.05 -4.03 10.39
CA SER A 110 24.55 -5.13 11.24
C SER A 110 24.74 -6.51 10.59
N ASP A 111 23.87 -7.01 9.69
CA ASP A 111 23.78 -8.48 9.55
C ASP A 111 23.74 -9.09 8.14
N GLN A 112 24.33 -8.44 7.13
CA GLN A 112 24.30 -8.99 5.75
C GLN A 112 25.68 -9.24 5.13
N LEU A 113 26.76 -9.24 5.92
CA LEU A 113 28.13 -9.42 5.40
C LEU A 113 28.88 -10.68 5.88
N GLN A 114 28.23 -11.63 6.57
CA GLN A 114 28.93 -12.81 7.10
C GLN A 114 28.68 -14.16 6.42
N ASP A 115 27.73 -14.32 5.48
CA ASP A 115 27.41 -15.66 4.92
C ASP A 115 27.82 -15.88 3.45
N VAL A 116 28.85 -15.19 2.95
CA VAL A 116 29.46 -15.53 1.64
C VAL A 116 30.97 -15.65 1.74
N LYS A 117 31.45 -16.48 2.66
CA LYS A 117 32.78 -17.10 2.59
C LYS A 117 32.66 -18.50 3.17
N ASP A 118 32.34 -19.46 2.31
CA ASP A 118 32.86 -20.84 2.32
C ASP A 118 32.19 -21.60 1.18
N SER A 119 32.67 -21.33 -0.03
CA SER A 119 32.44 -22.21 -1.18
C SER A 119 33.72 -22.19 -2.01
N GLU A 120 34.79 -22.73 -1.41
CA GLU A 120 35.95 -23.17 -2.16
C GLU A 120 35.98 -24.70 -2.20
N VAL A 121 36.01 -25.19 -3.45
CA VAL A 121 36.82 -26.33 -3.92
C VAL A 121 36.58 -27.68 -3.24
N GLY A 122 35.86 -28.53 -3.97
CA GLY A 122 35.80 -29.96 -3.70
C GLY A 122 37.19 -30.60 -3.68
N GLY A 123 37.58 -31.11 -2.51
CA GLY A 123 38.67 -32.03 -2.30
C GLY A 123 38.18 -33.16 -1.40
N HIS A 124 38.13 -34.38 -1.92
CA HIS A 124 37.85 -35.60 -1.16
C HIS A 124 38.98 -35.87 -0.14
N GLY A 125 38.62 -35.99 1.13
CA GLY A 125 39.49 -36.50 2.20
C GLY A 125 38.65 -36.95 3.40
N ASP A 126 38.76 -38.24 3.72
CA ASP A 126 38.06 -38.98 4.77
C ASP A 126 38.64 -38.77 6.19
N ILE A 127 37.81 -39.03 7.23
CA ILE A 127 38.12 -39.31 8.67
C ILE A 127 38.44 -38.04 9.52
N SER A 128 37.96 -37.77 10.74
CA SER A 128 37.36 -38.52 11.87
C SER A 128 36.49 -37.62 12.78
N GLU A 129 35.60 -38.24 13.57
CA GLU A 129 34.96 -37.70 14.77
C GLU A 129 35.98 -37.41 15.90
N GLU A 130 35.90 -36.24 16.55
CA GLU A 130 35.63 -36.07 18.00
C GLU A 130 35.85 -34.60 18.45
N SER A 131 34.93 -34.14 19.31
CA SER A 131 35.02 -33.08 20.32
C SER A 131 35.75 -31.77 19.99
N ASP A 132 35.04 -30.63 20.07
CA ASP A 132 35.32 -29.69 21.16
C ASP A 132 34.36 -28.47 21.23
N ASP A 133 34.12 -28.10 22.49
CA ASP A 133 33.89 -26.76 23.02
C ASP A 133 32.54 -26.01 22.82
N LYS A 134 31.62 -26.35 23.73
CA LYS A 134 31.03 -25.46 24.75
C LYS A 134 31.56 -23.98 24.81
N SER A 135 31.40 -23.16 23.79
CA SER A 135 31.44 -21.70 23.99
C SER A 135 30.73 -20.84 22.94
N ARG A 136 29.51 -21.21 22.51
CA ARG A 136 28.61 -20.21 21.91
C ARG A 136 27.87 -19.49 23.03
N ARG A 137 28.52 -18.45 23.56
CA ARG A 137 27.89 -17.41 24.37
C ARG A 137 26.61 -17.00 23.66
N ALA A 138 25.47 -17.19 24.33
CA ALA A 138 24.28 -16.41 24.07
C ALA A 138 24.69 -14.94 24.25
N SER A 139 24.96 -14.26 23.15
CA SER A 139 24.90 -12.82 23.12
C SER A 139 23.44 -12.49 23.44
N GLU A 140 23.21 -12.05 24.67
CA GLU A 140 22.03 -11.29 25.03
C GLU A 140 22.00 -10.05 24.12
N GLU A 141 21.44 -10.23 22.92
CA GLU A 141 21.03 -9.13 22.07
C GLU A 141 19.94 -8.40 22.84
N ASN A 142 20.32 -7.29 23.47
CA ASN A 142 19.35 -6.29 23.88
C ASN A 142 18.47 -6.01 22.66
N PRO A 143 17.15 -6.34 22.70
CA PRO A 143 16.31 -6.11 21.55
C PRO A 143 16.34 -4.62 21.27
N ARG A 144 16.89 -4.22 20.12
CA ARG A 144 16.87 -2.83 19.67
C ARG A 144 15.41 -2.40 19.70
N GLN A 145 15.09 -1.44 20.56
CA GLN A 145 13.73 -0.97 20.72
C GLN A 145 13.33 -0.23 19.45
N GLU A 146 12.64 -0.94 18.55
CA GLU A 146 12.12 -0.39 17.31
C GLU A 146 11.15 0.74 17.65
N THR A 147 11.53 1.97 17.29
CA THR A 147 10.68 3.14 17.50
C THR A 147 9.70 3.23 16.34
N TRP A 148 8.43 2.93 16.62
CA TRP A 148 7.33 3.05 15.67
C TRP A 148 6.74 4.46 15.73
N VAL A 149 6.63 5.12 14.58
CA VAL A 149 6.03 6.46 14.42
C VAL A 149 4.87 6.42 13.43
N LYS A 150 3.94 7.36 13.51
CA LYS A 150 2.82 7.44 12.55
C LYS A 150 3.31 7.79 11.15
N ALA A 151 2.67 7.26 10.10
CA ALA A 151 3.00 7.60 8.72
C ALA A 151 2.85 9.11 8.43
N THR A 152 1.99 9.81 9.14
CA THR A 152 1.84 11.27 9.04
C THR A 152 3.12 12.03 9.42
N SER A 153 3.98 11.51 10.31
CA SER A 153 5.26 12.17 10.59
C SER A 153 6.36 11.85 9.58
N VAL A 154 6.19 10.79 8.78
CA VAL A 154 7.22 10.28 7.86
C VAL A 154 6.97 10.68 6.41
N PHE A 155 5.71 10.57 5.95
CA PHE A 155 5.31 10.75 4.56
C PHE A 155 4.71 12.12 4.27
N LEU A 156 4.64 13.04 5.24
CA LEU A 156 4.32 14.43 4.94
C LEU A 156 5.53 15.12 4.27
N PRO A 157 5.30 16.06 3.34
CA PRO A 157 6.39 16.81 2.76
C PRO A 157 6.92 17.68 3.90
N PHE A 158 8.14 17.42 4.37
CA PHE A 158 8.85 18.38 5.19
C PHE A 158 8.83 19.71 4.42
N SER A 159 8.17 20.71 5.00
CA SER A 159 8.34 22.08 4.56
C SER A 159 9.81 22.43 4.78
N LEU A 160 10.60 22.40 3.71
CA LEU A 160 11.86 23.12 3.55
C LEU A 160 12.73 23.11 4.83
N SER A 161 13.41 22.01 5.11
CA SER A 161 14.65 22.12 5.88
C SER A 161 15.55 23.11 5.14
N SER A 162 15.96 24.17 5.85
CA SER A 162 16.82 25.24 5.34
C SER A 162 17.97 24.68 4.48
N PRO A 163 18.26 25.24 3.29
CA PRO A 163 19.24 24.71 2.33
C PRO A 163 20.71 24.76 2.81
N THR A 164 20.97 25.05 4.09
CA THR A 164 22.30 25.43 4.61
C THR A 164 23.02 24.35 5.39
N SER A 165 22.55 23.10 5.41
CA SER A 165 23.32 21.99 6.00
C SER A 165 23.14 20.70 5.19
N PRO A 166 24.21 19.97 4.83
CA PRO A 166 24.10 18.66 4.22
C PRO A 166 23.45 17.71 5.23
N GLN A 167 22.15 17.46 5.04
CA GLN A 167 21.45 16.41 5.77
C GLN A 167 21.98 15.06 5.29
N PRO A 168 22.20 14.08 6.19
CA PRO A 168 22.47 12.72 5.75
C PRO A 168 21.34 12.24 4.81
N PRO A 169 21.65 11.40 3.80
CA PRO A 169 20.62 10.91 2.89
C PRO A 169 19.54 10.18 3.68
N SER A 170 18.29 10.67 3.58
CA SER A 170 17.12 10.02 4.16
C SER A 170 17.05 8.56 3.69
N THR A 171 16.73 7.63 4.58
CA THR A 171 16.48 6.22 4.22
C THR A 171 15.26 6.06 3.31
N LEU A 172 14.34 7.03 3.36
CA LEU A 172 13.17 7.16 2.50
C LEU A 172 13.42 8.18 1.38
N GLY A 173 13.42 7.69 0.14
CA GLY A 173 13.44 8.53 -1.06
C GLY A 173 12.06 9.10 -1.35
N THR A 174 12.02 10.29 -1.95
CA THR A 174 10.77 10.97 -2.31
C THR A 174 10.86 11.64 -3.67
N HIS A 175 9.79 11.56 -4.46
CA HIS A 175 9.66 12.24 -5.74
C HIS A 175 8.25 12.81 -5.90
N ARG A 176 8.17 14.13 -5.97
CA ARG A 176 6.93 14.84 -6.31
C ARG A 176 6.65 14.64 -7.80
N SER A 177 5.78 13.71 -8.12
CA SER A 177 5.41 13.36 -9.51
C SER A 177 4.49 14.40 -10.14
N SER A 178 3.76 15.17 -9.34
CA SER A 178 2.90 16.28 -9.78
C SER A 178 2.70 17.29 -8.64
N SER A 179 1.96 18.38 -8.89
CA SER A 179 1.59 19.32 -7.83
C SER A 179 0.85 18.66 -6.65
N SER A 180 0.15 17.56 -6.91
CA SER A 180 -0.70 16.85 -5.94
C SER A 180 -0.33 15.40 -5.69
N SER A 181 0.86 14.95 -6.13
CA SER A 181 1.25 13.54 -6.02
C SER A 181 2.70 13.37 -5.66
N THR A 182 2.97 12.52 -4.67
CA THR A 182 4.32 12.18 -4.21
C THR A 182 4.48 10.67 -4.16
N ARG A 183 5.63 10.18 -4.60
CA ARG A 183 6.03 8.77 -4.56
C ARG A 183 7.17 8.57 -3.59
N TYR A 184 7.21 7.41 -2.96
CA TYR A 184 8.20 7.07 -1.94
C TYR A 184 8.80 5.68 -2.18
N TRP A 185 10.10 5.54 -1.92
CA TRP A 185 10.85 4.30 -2.07
C TRP A 185 11.95 4.22 -1.01
N CYS A 186 12.53 3.04 -0.82
CA CYS A 186 13.71 2.89 0.03
C CYS A 186 14.96 3.36 -0.72
N ASN A 187 15.69 4.35 -0.23
CA ASN A 187 16.94 4.81 -0.85
C ASN A 187 18.08 3.77 -0.79
N LYS A 188 17.97 2.77 0.10
CA LYS A 188 18.98 1.71 0.24
C LYS A 188 18.83 0.59 -0.80
N CYS A 189 17.61 0.09 -1.03
CA CYS A 189 17.38 -1.05 -1.94
C CYS A 189 16.50 -0.74 -3.14
N GLY A 190 15.96 0.48 -3.25
CA GLY A 190 15.12 0.90 -4.37
C GLY A 190 13.67 0.40 -4.34
N THR A 191 13.25 -0.40 -3.33
CA THR A 191 11.87 -0.90 -3.25
C THR A 191 10.87 0.26 -3.28
N PRO A 192 9.95 0.33 -4.26
CA PRO A 192 8.85 1.29 -4.26
C PRO A 192 7.89 0.93 -3.13
N LEU A 193 7.57 1.90 -2.27
CA LEU A 193 6.78 1.65 -1.05
C LEU A 193 5.38 2.23 -1.16
N ALA A 194 5.28 3.52 -1.49
CA ALA A 194 4.01 4.20 -1.34
C ALA A 194 3.80 5.34 -2.35
N TYR A 195 2.54 5.67 -2.55
CA TYR A 195 2.05 6.82 -3.29
C TYR A 195 1.12 7.65 -2.40
N ARG A 196 1.25 8.97 -2.45
CA ARG A 196 0.38 9.90 -1.74
C ARG A 196 -0.20 10.92 -2.70
N ALA A 197 -1.52 11.01 -2.72
CA ALA A 197 -2.22 12.15 -3.29
C ALA A 197 -2.48 13.20 -2.19
N HIS A 198 -2.24 14.48 -2.48
CA HIS A 198 -2.55 15.59 -1.57
C HIS A 198 -2.75 16.90 -2.34
N PRO A 199 -3.74 17.75 -2.00
CA PRO A 199 -4.75 17.51 -0.96
C PRO A 199 -5.72 16.43 -1.37
N MET A 200 -6.21 15.67 -0.38
CA MET A 200 -7.38 14.82 -0.58
C MET A 200 -8.64 15.69 -0.72
N PRO A 201 -9.70 15.20 -1.40
CA PRO A 201 -10.99 15.89 -1.41
C PRO A 201 -11.50 16.18 0.00
N ALA A 202 -12.34 17.20 0.14
CA ALA A 202 -13.01 17.48 1.40
C ALA A 202 -13.75 16.22 1.90
N GLU A 203 -13.74 16.00 3.22
CA GLU A 203 -14.35 14.86 3.92
C GLU A 203 -13.63 13.51 3.75
N TRP A 204 -12.54 13.47 2.99
CA TRP A 204 -11.69 12.28 2.92
C TRP A 204 -10.55 12.38 3.92
N PRO A 205 -10.16 11.26 4.57
CA PRO A 205 -8.93 11.24 5.34
C PRO A 205 -7.72 11.43 4.42
N GLU A 206 -6.59 11.83 5.00
CA GLU A 206 -5.31 11.77 4.29
C GLU A 206 -4.98 10.31 4.01
N MET A 207 -4.68 10.01 2.74
CA MET A 207 -4.47 8.65 2.25
C MET A 207 -3.00 8.41 1.91
N LEU A 208 -2.56 7.17 2.09
CA LEU A 208 -1.31 6.66 1.58
C LEU A 208 -1.58 5.29 0.97
N ASP A 209 -1.29 5.18 -0.32
CA ASP A 209 -1.44 3.95 -1.08
C ASP A 209 -0.13 3.17 -0.95
N ILE A 210 -0.19 2.03 -0.27
CA ILE A 210 0.97 1.15 -0.08
C ILE A 210 0.96 0.09 -1.18
N LEU A 211 2.12 -0.16 -1.78
CA LEU A 211 2.25 -1.19 -2.81
C LEU A 211 2.06 -2.57 -2.18
N LEU A 212 1.02 -3.30 -2.60
CA LEU A 212 0.63 -4.58 -1.98
C LEU A 212 1.77 -5.60 -2.00
N GLY A 213 2.62 -5.59 -3.05
CA GLY A 213 3.79 -6.46 -3.16
C GLY A 213 4.91 -6.18 -2.14
N THR A 214 4.73 -5.22 -1.23
CA THR A 214 5.64 -4.94 -0.11
C THR A 214 5.12 -5.42 1.24
N ILE A 215 3.90 -5.97 1.27
CA ILE A 215 3.34 -6.65 2.44
C ILE A 215 4.08 -7.97 2.62
N ASP A 216 4.30 -8.36 3.87
CA ASP A 216 4.97 -9.62 4.16
C ASP A 216 4.14 -10.83 3.71
N ARG A 217 4.82 -11.94 3.46
CA ARG A 217 4.22 -13.10 2.81
C ARG A 217 3.11 -13.72 3.65
N GLU A 218 3.26 -13.70 4.96
CA GLU A 218 2.35 -14.32 5.92
C GLU A 218 1.00 -13.57 5.92
N ASP A 219 1.04 -12.25 5.79
CA ASP A 219 -0.16 -11.42 5.70
C ASP A 219 -0.81 -11.46 4.30
N LEU A 220 -0.03 -11.68 3.23
CA LEU A 220 -0.56 -11.89 1.87
C LEU A 220 -1.30 -13.22 1.72
N ASP A 221 -0.78 -14.28 2.35
CA ASP A 221 -1.39 -15.62 2.33
C ASP A 221 -2.48 -15.79 3.39
N MET A 222 -2.79 -14.73 4.16
CA MET A 222 -3.80 -14.77 5.22
C MET A 222 -5.18 -15.13 4.65
N GLU A 223 -5.82 -16.10 5.28
CA GLU A 223 -7.21 -16.49 5.02
C GLU A 223 -8.11 -15.99 6.16
N ASP A 224 -9.29 -15.50 5.80
CA ASP A 224 -10.35 -15.20 6.75
C ASP A 224 -10.86 -16.52 7.36
N PRO A 225 -10.83 -16.68 8.70
CA PRO A 225 -11.14 -17.96 9.34
C PRO A 225 -12.61 -18.36 9.21
N ASP A 226 -13.52 -17.40 9.01
CA ASP A 226 -14.96 -17.67 8.89
C ASP A 226 -15.34 -18.08 7.47
N THR A 227 -14.62 -17.56 6.46
CA THR A 227 -14.95 -17.79 5.04
C THR A 227 -13.97 -18.71 4.31
N GLY A 228 -12.77 -18.94 4.87
CA GLY A 228 -11.68 -19.71 4.24
C GLY A 228 -11.13 -19.05 2.96
N ARG A 229 -11.32 -17.73 2.81
CA ARG A 229 -10.91 -16.97 1.62
C ARG A 229 -9.73 -16.07 1.94
N TYR A 230 -8.83 -15.87 0.96
CA TYR A 230 -7.73 -14.93 1.10
C TYR A 230 -8.21 -13.51 1.38
N VAL A 231 -7.57 -12.85 2.34
CA VAL A 231 -7.88 -11.49 2.79
C VAL A 231 -7.32 -10.44 1.82
N MET A 232 -6.09 -10.65 1.34
CA MET A 232 -5.35 -9.68 0.51
C MET A 232 -5.67 -9.78 -0.98
N VAL A 233 -6.95 -9.89 -1.32
CA VAL A 233 -7.42 -10.00 -2.71
C VAL A 233 -7.93 -8.65 -3.20
N PRO A 234 -7.52 -8.20 -4.41
CA PRO A 234 -8.08 -6.98 -4.98
C PRO A 234 -9.59 -7.05 -5.12
N GLU A 235 -10.25 -5.97 -4.74
CA GLU A 235 -11.70 -5.86 -4.80
C GLU A 235 -12.19 -4.93 -5.90
N ARG A 236 -11.28 -4.23 -6.57
CA ARG A 236 -11.62 -3.31 -7.66
C ARG A 236 -10.46 -3.09 -8.62
N VAL A 237 -10.81 -2.56 -9.78
CA VAL A 237 -9.87 -2.12 -10.82
C VAL A 237 -10.07 -0.63 -11.02
N VAL A 238 -9.00 0.16 -10.94
CA VAL A 238 -9.05 1.62 -11.05
C VAL A 238 -8.26 2.11 -12.26
N TRP A 239 -8.66 3.29 -12.78
CA TRP A 239 -8.03 3.97 -13.92
C TRP A 239 -8.09 3.16 -15.24
N ASN A 240 -9.19 2.43 -15.45
CA ASN A 240 -9.33 1.52 -16.59
C ASN A 240 -9.30 2.22 -17.96
N ASP A 241 -9.70 3.48 -18.03
CA ASP A 241 -9.58 4.33 -19.24
C ASP A 241 -8.10 4.57 -19.64
N CYS A 242 -7.17 4.46 -18.69
CA CYS A 242 -5.74 4.61 -18.91
C CYS A 242 -5.01 3.26 -19.10
N ALA A 243 -5.75 2.15 -19.12
CA ALA A 243 -5.19 0.80 -19.24
C ALA A 243 -4.54 0.56 -20.60
N VAL A 244 -3.46 -0.23 -20.60
CA VAL A 244 -2.94 -0.80 -21.86
C VAL A 244 -3.97 -1.80 -22.38
N ASN A 245 -4.28 -1.75 -23.68
CA ASN A 245 -5.43 -2.50 -24.21
C ASN A 245 -5.40 -3.99 -23.90
N TRP A 246 -4.23 -4.63 -23.99
CA TRP A 246 -4.10 -6.06 -23.74
C TRP A 246 -4.11 -6.43 -22.25
N THR A 247 -3.81 -5.50 -21.33
CA THR A 247 -3.77 -5.82 -19.88
C THR A 247 -5.16 -6.07 -19.31
N ARG A 248 -6.21 -5.57 -19.95
CA ARG A 248 -7.60 -5.91 -19.61
C ARG A 248 -7.88 -7.41 -19.77
N GLY A 249 -7.22 -8.05 -20.73
CA GLY A 249 -7.34 -9.50 -20.96
C GLY A 249 -6.61 -10.35 -19.91
N LEU A 250 -5.62 -9.78 -19.19
CA LEU A 250 -4.93 -10.49 -18.11
C LEU A 250 -5.78 -10.65 -16.85
N LEU A 251 -6.77 -9.78 -16.65
CA LEU A 251 -7.70 -9.88 -15.54
C LEU A 251 -8.66 -11.05 -15.80
N GLY A 252 -8.24 -12.24 -15.36
CA GLY A 252 -8.98 -13.50 -15.45
C GLY A 252 -9.66 -13.87 -14.12
N GLY A 253 -10.39 -14.99 -14.13
CA GLY A 253 -10.97 -15.57 -12.90
C GLY A 253 -11.88 -14.61 -12.14
N GLU A 254 -11.70 -14.55 -10.82
CA GLU A 254 -12.48 -13.70 -9.91
C GLU A 254 -12.30 -12.20 -10.18
N CYS A 255 -11.17 -11.80 -10.78
CA CYS A 255 -10.90 -10.41 -11.12
C CYS A 255 -11.80 -9.86 -12.25
N ARG A 256 -12.44 -10.73 -13.05
CA ARG A 256 -13.35 -10.31 -14.15
C ARG A 256 -14.62 -9.64 -13.67
N HIS A 257 -15.02 -9.92 -12.43
CA HIS A 257 -16.26 -9.43 -11.85
C HIS A 257 -16.05 -8.20 -10.96
N LEU A 258 -14.80 -7.77 -10.79
CA LEU A 258 -14.50 -6.62 -9.96
C LEU A 258 -15.09 -5.35 -10.56
N PRO A 259 -15.66 -4.45 -9.73
CA PRO A 259 -16.01 -3.11 -10.16
C PRO A 259 -14.83 -2.42 -10.84
N VAL A 260 -15.12 -1.83 -12.00
CA VAL A 260 -14.13 -1.14 -12.83
C VAL A 260 -14.42 0.35 -12.79
N HIS A 261 -13.44 1.12 -12.35
CA HIS A 261 -13.54 2.57 -12.25
C HIS A 261 -12.68 3.24 -13.32
N THR A 262 -13.27 4.19 -14.02
CA THR A 262 -12.56 5.14 -14.87
C THR A 262 -11.86 6.19 -14.02
N ARG A 263 -11.12 7.10 -14.64
CA ARG A 263 -10.45 8.18 -13.93
C ARG A 263 -11.42 9.05 -13.16
N THR A 264 -11.50 8.84 -11.84
CA THR A 264 -12.16 9.80 -10.96
C THR A 264 -11.36 11.08 -10.87
N ASN A 265 -12.04 12.21 -11.03
CA ASN A 265 -11.50 13.54 -10.78
C ASN A 265 -11.32 13.77 -9.27
N VAL A 266 -10.46 12.97 -8.62
CA VAL A 266 -10.00 13.22 -7.24
C VAL A 266 -9.23 14.54 -7.14
N GLY A 267 -8.77 15.09 -8.29
CA GLY A 267 -7.95 16.30 -8.37
C GLY A 267 -8.64 17.59 -8.82
N LEU A 268 -9.90 17.61 -9.30
CA LEU A 268 -10.48 18.84 -9.87
C LEU A 268 -11.99 18.96 -9.60
N ARG A 269 -12.33 19.46 -8.40
CA ARG A 269 -13.54 20.27 -8.16
C ARG A 269 -13.19 21.75 -7.98
N ARG A 270 -12.28 22.28 -8.80
CA ARG A 270 -12.27 23.72 -9.09
C ARG A 270 -12.66 23.91 -10.55
N ARG A 271 -13.96 24.12 -10.75
CA ARG A 271 -14.42 25.00 -11.83
C ARG A 271 -13.75 26.35 -11.57
N PHE A 272 -12.70 26.66 -12.30
CA PHE A 272 -12.34 28.05 -12.50
C PHE A 272 -13.34 28.56 -13.54
N ILE A 273 -14.25 29.41 -13.06
CA ILE A 273 -14.90 30.45 -13.86
C ILE A 273 -13.80 31.43 -14.27
#